data_AF-A0A9R0XAN0-F1
#
_entry.id   AF-A0A9R0XAN0-F1
#
_cell.length_a   1.000
_cell.length_b   1.000
_cell.length_c   1.000
_cell.angle_alpha   90.00
_cell.angle_beta   90.00
_cell.angle_gamma   90.00
#
_symmetry.space_group_name_H-M   'P 1'
#
loop_
_entity.id
_entity.type
_entity.pdbx_description
1 polymer ?
#
loop_
_entity_poly.entity_id
_entity_poly.type
_entity_poly.pdbx_seq_one_letter_code
_entity_poly.pdbx_strand_id
1 'polypeptide(L)'
;MSEFLELEALDGIRMPWNVIPGTREDAVSCVVPVSAIYTPLKSIPDMPVVPYAPLRCRMCRSILNPFSRVDYNAKIWLCTFCFQRNQFPQHYSSISENNLPPELFPQYTTIEYISTAETGPVMPPVFIFVVDTCIIEEEIGYLKSALAQATELLPDNSLIGFITYGTYVQVHELGFGLLPKSYVFKGTKEVSKEQILEQMCFFAGKQKPTTGVIAGTRDGLSSESISRFLVPASECEFVLNSVN
;
A
#
# COMPACT_ATOMS: atom_id res chain seq x y z
N MET A 1 8.21 8.42 33.18
CA MET A 1 8.51 8.86 31.80
C MET A 1 9.12 7.74 30.97
N SER A 2 10.05 6.94 31.51
CA SER A 2 10.57 5.73 30.83
C SER A 2 9.48 4.71 30.45
N GLU A 3 8.52 4.48 31.34
CA GLU A 3 7.42 3.52 31.14
C GLU A 3 6.58 3.78 29.88
N PHE A 4 6.28 5.04 29.56
CA PHE A 4 5.49 5.36 28.36
C PHE A 4 6.30 5.30 27.07
N LEU A 5 7.62 5.50 27.15
CA LEU A 5 8.52 5.31 26.01
C LEU A 5 8.68 3.82 25.69
N GLU A 6 8.66 2.96 26.71
CA GLU A 6 8.67 1.51 26.53
C GLU A 6 7.39 1.01 25.85
N LEU A 7 6.21 1.52 26.26
CA LEU A 7 4.95 1.23 25.58
C LEU A 7 4.94 1.71 24.12
N GLU A 8 5.45 2.92 23.88
CA GLU A 8 5.60 3.43 22.52
C GLU A 8 6.56 2.55 21.71
N ALA A 9 7.68 2.10 22.30
CA ALA A 9 8.64 1.20 21.65
C ALA A 9 8.02 -0.15 21.26
N LEU A 10 7.15 -0.69 22.11
CA LEU A 10 6.49 -1.98 21.91
C LEU A 10 5.43 -1.94 20.80
N ASP A 11 4.53 -0.96 20.83
CA ASP A 11 3.33 -0.95 19.97
C ASP A 11 3.29 0.20 18.95
N GLY A 12 4.25 1.13 19.01
CA GLY A 12 4.23 2.33 18.17
C GLY A 12 3.08 3.28 18.47
N ILE A 13 2.53 3.21 19.69
CA ILE A 13 1.41 4.03 20.15
C ILE A 13 1.85 4.96 21.26
N ARG A 14 1.49 6.23 21.15
CA ARG A 14 1.64 7.22 22.22
C ARG A 14 0.31 7.92 22.49
N MET A 15 -0.13 7.89 23.75
CA MET A 15 -1.36 8.54 24.20
C MET A 15 -1.05 9.65 25.21
N PRO A 16 -1.82 10.75 25.22
CA PRO A 16 -1.77 11.74 26.31
C PRO A 16 -2.37 11.18 27.61
N TRP A 17 -3.29 10.21 27.51
CA TRP A 17 -3.95 9.57 28.65
C TRP A 17 -3.87 8.04 28.50
N ASN A 18 -3.02 7.39 29.31
CA ASN A 18 -2.94 5.91 29.39
C ASN A 18 -3.96 5.30 30.37
N VAL A 19 -4.65 6.17 31.11
CA VAL A 19 -5.83 5.84 31.89
C VAL A 19 -6.95 6.72 31.34
N ILE A 20 -7.93 6.09 30.71
CA ILE A 20 -9.02 6.80 30.03
C ILE A 20 -10.07 7.23 31.06
N PRO A 21 -10.64 8.45 30.97
CA PRO A 21 -11.75 8.87 31.81
C PRO A 21 -12.93 7.89 31.71
N GLY A 22 -13.51 7.52 32.85
CA GLY A 22 -14.57 6.52 32.93
C GLY A 22 -15.95 7.01 32.46
N THR A 23 -16.12 8.33 32.36
CA THR A 23 -17.36 8.97 31.92
C THR A 23 -17.10 9.99 30.81
N ARG A 24 -18.16 10.34 30.07
CA ARG A 24 -18.06 11.35 29.02
C ARG A 24 -17.82 12.74 29.61
N GLU A 25 -18.43 13.02 30.76
CA GLU A 25 -18.31 14.29 31.47
C GLU A 25 -16.87 14.53 31.91
N ASP A 26 -16.22 13.51 32.48
CA ASP A 26 -14.80 13.58 32.84
C ASP A 26 -13.92 13.78 31.60
N ALA A 27 -14.22 13.07 30.50
CA ALA A 27 -13.48 13.23 29.24
C ALA A 27 -13.61 14.63 28.63
N VAL A 28 -14.78 15.28 28.74
CA VAL A 28 -14.99 16.67 28.30
C VAL A 28 -14.27 17.66 29.21
N SER A 29 -14.15 17.34 30.50
CA SER A 29 -13.39 18.17 31.45
C SER A 29 -11.87 18.12 31.21
N CYS A 30 -11.37 17.04 30.59
CA CYS A 30 -9.99 16.95 30.16
C CYS A 30 -9.73 17.93 29.01
N VAL A 31 -8.89 18.94 29.26
CA VAL A 31 -8.47 19.94 28.25
C VAL A 31 -7.82 19.28 27.03
N VAL A 32 -7.09 18.18 27.26
CA VAL A 32 -6.49 17.37 26.19
C VAL A 32 -7.41 16.19 25.89
N PRO A 33 -7.80 15.94 24.63
CA PRO A 33 -8.70 14.84 24.30
C PRO A 33 -8.02 13.47 24.42
N VAL A 34 -8.82 12.44 24.71
CA VAL A 34 -8.42 11.03 24.54
C VAL A 34 -8.09 10.81 23.07
N SER A 35 -6.82 10.52 22.78
CA SER A 35 -6.28 10.44 21.42
C SER A 35 -5.04 9.55 21.42
N ALA A 36 -4.57 9.19 20.23
CA ALA A 36 -3.34 8.42 20.07
C ALA A 36 -2.58 8.89 18.84
N ILE A 37 -1.25 8.95 18.94
CA ILE A 37 -0.36 8.97 17.79
C ILE A 37 0.07 7.52 17.58
N TYR A 38 -0.22 6.99 16.39
CA TYR A 38 0.07 5.61 16.04
C TYR A 38 0.99 5.58 14.83
N THR A 39 2.02 4.72 14.88
CA THR A 39 2.97 4.47 13.79
C THR A 39 2.79 3.04 13.29
N PRO A 40 1.91 2.79 12.29
CA PRO A 40 1.54 1.43 11.89
C PRO A 40 2.69 0.58 11.37
N LEU A 41 3.64 1.21 10.67
CA LEU A 41 4.83 0.56 10.10
C LEU A 41 6.08 0.85 10.94
N LYS A 42 5.92 0.91 12.27
CA LYS A 42 7.06 1.10 13.16
C LYS A 42 7.99 -0.10 13.05
N SER A 43 9.29 0.18 12.90
CA SER A 43 10.31 -0.86 13.03
C SER A 43 10.42 -1.29 14.49
N ILE A 44 9.85 -2.46 14.81
CA ILE A 44 9.86 -3.07 16.14
C ILE A 44 10.81 -4.28 16.08
N PRO A 45 11.88 -4.32 16.90
CA PRO A 45 12.76 -5.48 16.97
C PRO A 45 11.98 -6.74 17.36
N ASP A 46 12.31 -7.87 16.73
CA ASP A 46 11.71 -9.19 17.02
C ASP A 46 10.18 -9.25 16.87
N MET A 47 9.56 -8.32 16.13
CA MET A 47 8.13 -8.36 15.85
C MET A 47 7.77 -9.66 15.10
N PRO A 48 6.79 -10.44 15.58
CA PRO A 48 6.38 -11.65 14.89
C PRO A 48 5.79 -11.31 13.52
N VAL A 49 6.29 -11.99 12.49
CA VAL A 49 5.72 -11.98 11.13
C VAL A 49 5.23 -13.38 10.82
N VAL A 50 3.92 -13.56 10.68
CA VAL A 50 3.30 -14.88 10.53
C VAL A 50 2.86 -15.15 9.08
N PRO A 51 3.14 -16.35 8.53
CA PRO A 51 2.93 -16.66 7.11
C PRO A 51 1.50 -17.15 6.82
N TYR A 52 0.49 -16.58 7.46
CA TYR A 52 -0.90 -16.99 7.31
C TYR A 52 -1.86 -15.82 7.52
N ALA A 53 -3.12 -16.00 7.11
CA ALA A 53 -4.15 -14.98 7.24
C ALA A 53 -4.63 -14.81 8.71
N PRO A 54 -4.98 -13.58 9.14
CA PRO A 54 -5.46 -13.34 10.49
C PRO A 54 -6.82 -13.99 10.75
N LEU A 55 -7.00 -14.58 11.93
CA LEU A 55 -8.29 -15.12 12.35
C LEU A 55 -9.24 -13.98 12.74
N ARG A 56 -10.35 -13.84 12.01
CA ARG A 56 -11.31 -12.74 12.20
C ARG A 56 -12.55 -13.21 12.96
N CYS A 57 -13.06 -12.35 13.83
CA CYS A 57 -14.35 -12.55 14.47
C CYS A 57 -15.46 -12.61 13.41
N ARG A 58 -16.37 -13.58 13.53
CA ARG A 58 -17.47 -13.79 12.57
C ARG A 58 -18.52 -12.66 12.55
N MET A 59 -18.58 -11.85 13.62
CA MET A 59 -19.55 -10.76 13.75
C MET A 59 -18.92 -9.39 13.45
N CYS A 60 -17.94 -8.95 14.25
CA CYS A 60 -17.36 -7.60 14.12
C CYS A 60 -16.11 -7.53 13.24
N ARG A 61 -15.60 -8.67 12.76
CA ARG A 61 -14.39 -8.79 11.92
C ARG A 61 -13.06 -8.38 12.58
N SER A 62 -13.05 -8.01 13.87
CA SER A 62 -11.83 -7.82 14.66
C SER A 62 -10.95 -9.07 14.64
N ILE A 63 -9.65 -8.88 14.74
CA ILE A 63 -8.65 -9.95 14.66
C ILE A 63 -8.43 -10.56 16.06
N LEU A 64 -8.19 -11.87 16.10
CA LEU A 64 -7.72 -12.58 17.30
C LEU A 64 -6.47 -11.89 17.85
N ASN A 65 -6.42 -11.68 19.16
CA ASN A 65 -5.32 -10.96 19.80
C ASN A 65 -5.14 -11.47 21.25
N PRO A 66 -4.02 -11.14 21.93
CA PRO A 66 -3.71 -11.68 23.26
C PRO A 66 -4.74 -11.39 24.35
N PHE A 67 -5.62 -10.39 24.16
CA PHE A 67 -6.69 -10.07 25.10
C PHE A 67 -7.95 -10.92 24.92
N SER A 68 -7.98 -11.78 23.90
CA SER A 68 -9.11 -12.69 23.64
C SER A 68 -9.11 -13.84 24.65
N ARG A 69 -10.27 -14.20 25.19
CA ARG A 69 -10.38 -15.37 26.08
C ARG A 69 -10.52 -16.65 25.28
N VAL A 70 -9.69 -17.64 25.59
CA VAL A 70 -9.65 -18.92 24.88
C VAL A 70 -10.14 -20.06 25.77
N ASP A 71 -11.03 -20.89 25.23
CA ASP A 71 -11.38 -22.20 25.76
C ASP A 71 -10.68 -23.27 24.92
N TYR A 72 -9.60 -23.83 25.48
CA TYR A 72 -8.78 -24.84 24.80
C TYR A 72 -9.46 -26.21 24.69
N ASN A 73 -10.46 -26.50 25.53
CA ASN A 73 -11.18 -27.77 25.48
C ASN A 73 -12.22 -27.73 24.35
N ALA A 74 -13.01 -26.66 24.32
CA ALA A 74 -14.03 -26.45 23.29
C ALA A 74 -13.47 -25.93 21.96
N LYS A 75 -12.18 -25.53 21.93
CA LYS A 75 -11.52 -24.88 20.79
C LYS A 75 -12.30 -23.65 20.31
N ILE A 76 -12.63 -22.78 21.26
CA ILE A 76 -13.38 -21.53 21.04
C ILE A 76 -12.57 -20.36 21.57
N TRP A 77 -12.70 -19.20 20.92
CA TRP A 77 -12.24 -17.92 21.47
C TRP A 77 -13.37 -16.89 21.50
N LEU A 78 -13.35 -16.04 22.52
CA LEU A 78 -14.26 -14.91 22.67
C LEU A 78 -13.56 -13.64 22.19
N CYS A 79 -14.21 -12.93 21.26
CA CYS A 79 -13.72 -11.65 20.79
C CYS A 79 -13.72 -10.60 21.92
N THR A 80 -12.60 -9.91 22.12
CA THR A 80 -12.44 -8.86 23.14
C THR A 80 -13.40 -7.69 22.96
N PHE A 81 -13.84 -7.41 21.73
CA PHE A 81 -14.66 -6.25 21.42
C PHE A 81 -16.17 -6.52 21.51
N CYS A 82 -16.65 -7.59 20.87
CA CYS A 82 -18.09 -7.89 20.81
C CYS A 82 -18.52 -9.14 21.61
N PHE A 83 -17.58 -9.78 22.31
CA PHE A 83 -17.81 -11.00 23.12
C PHE A 83 -18.37 -12.20 22.34
N GLN A 84 -18.40 -12.14 21.01
CA GLN A 84 -18.82 -13.24 20.17
C GLN A 84 -17.91 -14.45 20.38
N ARG A 85 -18.51 -15.63 20.59
CA ARG A 85 -17.84 -16.93 20.53
C ARG A 85 -17.54 -17.30 19.09
N ASN A 86 -16.28 -17.59 18.78
CA ASN A 86 -15.80 -18.02 17.47
C ASN A 86 -15.11 -19.38 17.64
N GLN A 87 -15.37 -20.32 16.74
CA GLN A 87 -14.65 -21.59 16.73
C GLN A 87 -13.28 -21.39 16.06
N PHE A 88 -12.26 -22.06 16.59
CA PHE A 88 -10.98 -22.15 15.90
C PHE A 88 -11.11 -23.01 14.62
N PRO A 89 -10.43 -22.64 13.53
CA PRO A 89 -10.38 -23.46 12.33
C PRO A 89 -9.53 -24.72 12.56
N GLN A 90 -9.62 -25.70 11.66
CA GLN A 90 -8.98 -27.02 11.83
C GLN A 90 -7.45 -26.96 12.01
N HIS A 91 -6.78 -25.99 11.38
CA HIS A 91 -5.33 -25.81 11.52
C HIS A 91 -4.89 -25.32 12.91
N TYR A 92 -5.85 -24.90 13.77
CA TYR A 92 -5.63 -24.60 15.19
C TYR A 92 -6.03 -25.76 16.12
N SER A 93 -6.28 -26.97 15.57
CA SER A 93 -6.74 -28.13 16.36
C SER A 93 -5.83 -28.50 17.53
N SER A 94 -4.52 -28.25 17.42
CA SER A 94 -3.52 -28.52 18.46
C SER A 94 -3.36 -27.39 19.49
N ILE A 95 -4.13 -26.31 19.41
CA ILE A 95 -4.01 -25.18 20.35
C ILE A 95 -4.21 -25.64 21.80
N SER A 96 -3.31 -25.23 22.70
CA SER A 96 -3.41 -25.49 24.14
C SER A 96 -2.65 -24.40 24.90
N GLU A 97 -2.74 -24.40 26.23
CA GLU A 97 -1.98 -23.46 27.08
C GLU A 97 -0.47 -23.51 26.82
N ASN A 98 0.06 -24.69 26.46
CA ASN A 98 1.49 -24.89 26.15
C ASN A 98 1.81 -24.79 24.66
N ASN A 99 0.81 -24.61 23.80
CA ASN A 99 0.95 -24.53 22.35
C ASN A 99 0.09 -23.39 21.81
N LEU A 100 0.58 -22.16 22.05
CA LEU A 100 -0.08 -20.94 21.63
C LEU A 100 0.42 -20.50 20.25
N PRO A 101 -0.48 -20.04 19.37
CA PRO A 101 -0.11 -19.32 18.17
C PRO A 101 0.51 -17.96 18.54
N PRO A 102 1.42 -17.41 17.72
CA PRO A 102 2.05 -16.12 17.94
C PRO A 102 1.12 -15.00 18.40
N GLU A 103 -0.02 -14.81 17.74
CA GLU A 103 -1.00 -13.74 18.05
C GLU A 103 -1.70 -13.86 19.42
N LEU A 104 -1.44 -14.92 20.19
CA LEU A 104 -1.95 -15.09 21.54
C LEU A 104 -0.88 -14.96 22.62
N PHE A 105 0.40 -14.80 22.27
CA PHE A 105 1.42 -14.49 23.27
C PHE A 105 1.19 -13.10 23.85
N PRO A 106 1.16 -12.93 25.18
CA PRO A 106 0.92 -11.63 25.82
C PRO A 106 1.87 -10.52 25.39
N GLN A 107 3.11 -10.86 25.01
CA GLN A 107 4.12 -9.91 24.53
C GLN A 107 3.94 -9.50 23.06
N TYR A 108 3.10 -10.19 22.29
CA TYR A 108 2.86 -9.94 20.87
C TYR A 108 1.54 -9.20 20.66
N THR A 109 1.43 -8.01 21.26
CA THR A 109 0.32 -7.07 21.07
C THR A 109 0.34 -6.41 19.69
N THR A 110 1.52 -6.35 19.08
CA THR A 110 1.75 -5.94 17.70
C THR A 110 2.33 -7.12 16.90
N ILE A 111 1.73 -7.43 15.75
CA ILE A 111 2.08 -8.58 14.90
C ILE A 111 1.78 -8.24 13.44
N GLU A 112 2.58 -8.78 12.52
CA GLU A 112 2.36 -8.64 11.07
C GLU A 112 1.95 -9.97 10.45
N TYR A 113 0.95 -9.93 9.57
CA TYR A 113 0.48 -11.10 8.82
C TYR A 113 0.92 -10.97 7.37
N ILE A 114 1.64 -11.96 6.85
CA ILE A 114 1.99 -11.99 5.43
C ILE A 114 0.72 -12.25 4.62
N SER A 115 0.50 -11.38 3.65
CA SER A 115 -0.58 -11.53 2.66
C SER A 115 -0.41 -12.85 1.90
N THR A 116 -1.37 -13.77 2.03
CA THR A 116 -1.36 -15.04 1.29
C THR A 116 -1.93 -14.87 -0.11
N ALA A 117 -1.75 -15.84 -1.01
CA ALA A 117 -2.29 -15.81 -2.39
C ALA A 117 -3.81 -15.54 -2.45
N GLU A 118 -4.54 -15.81 -1.38
CA GLU A 118 -5.97 -15.50 -1.23
C GLU A 118 -6.28 -13.99 -1.22
N THR A 119 -5.28 -13.15 -0.93
CA THR A 119 -5.40 -11.68 -0.92
C THR A 119 -5.20 -11.04 -2.29
N GLY A 120 -4.93 -11.83 -3.33
CA GLY A 120 -4.79 -11.39 -4.71
C GLY A 120 -3.32 -11.32 -5.19
N PRO A 121 -3.10 -11.12 -6.50
CA PRO A 121 -1.75 -11.00 -7.06
C PRO A 121 -1.06 -9.74 -6.52
N VAL A 122 0.20 -9.88 -6.10
CA VAL A 122 1.07 -8.74 -5.80
C VAL A 122 1.31 -8.00 -7.10
N MET A 123 0.76 -6.80 -7.22
CA MET A 123 1.06 -5.95 -8.37
C MET A 123 2.46 -5.35 -8.21
N PRO A 124 3.24 -5.25 -9.29
CA PRO A 124 4.52 -4.57 -9.24
C PRO A 124 4.32 -3.11 -8.83
N PRO A 125 5.25 -2.52 -8.05
CA PRO A 125 5.20 -1.10 -7.77
C PRO A 125 5.39 -0.30 -9.06
N VAL A 126 4.72 0.84 -9.16
CA VAL A 126 4.76 1.71 -10.34
C VAL A 126 5.35 3.06 -9.93
N PHE A 127 6.40 3.47 -10.63
CA PHE A 127 7.04 4.77 -10.46
C PHE A 127 6.86 5.58 -11.74
N ILE A 128 6.30 6.78 -11.64
CA ILE A 128 6.17 7.68 -12.79
C ILE A 128 7.02 8.91 -12.49
N PHE A 129 8.08 9.09 -13.27
CA PHE A 129 8.88 10.31 -13.21
C PHE A 129 8.20 11.39 -14.03
N VAL A 130 7.90 12.52 -13.38
CA VAL A 130 7.31 13.70 -14.00
C VAL A 130 8.33 14.83 -13.90
N VAL A 131 8.94 15.18 -15.02
CA VAL A 131 10.17 15.98 -15.09
C VAL A 131 9.89 17.33 -15.74
N ASP A 132 10.21 18.42 -15.03
CA ASP A 132 10.26 19.75 -15.60
C ASP A 132 11.50 19.93 -16.48
N THR A 133 11.33 20.43 -17.70
CA THR A 133 12.44 20.75 -18.60
C THR A 133 12.67 22.25 -18.72
N CYS A 134 11.94 23.10 -18.00
CA CYS A 134 12.15 24.55 -17.92
C CYS A 134 13.29 24.92 -16.94
N ILE A 135 14.40 24.18 -17.00
CA ILE A 135 15.59 24.40 -16.16
C ILE A 135 16.83 24.58 -17.04
N ILE A 136 17.90 25.09 -16.45
CA ILE A 136 19.16 25.30 -17.19
C ILE A 136 19.88 23.97 -17.46
N GLU A 137 20.73 23.95 -18.49
CA GLU A 137 21.41 22.73 -18.97
C GLU A 137 22.31 22.06 -17.91
N GLU A 138 22.88 22.84 -16.99
CA GLU A 138 23.66 22.28 -15.89
C GLU A 138 22.78 21.49 -14.92
N GLU A 139 21.60 22.04 -14.57
CA GLU A 139 20.65 21.39 -13.66
C GLU A 139 19.98 20.17 -14.28
N ILE A 140 19.68 20.18 -15.59
CA ILE A 140 19.17 18.98 -16.27
C ILE A 140 20.20 17.85 -16.25
N GLY A 141 21.50 18.18 -16.34
CA GLY A 141 22.58 17.22 -16.17
C GLY A 141 22.55 16.54 -14.80
N TYR A 142 22.46 17.32 -13.72
CA TYR A 142 22.34 16.77 -12.37
C TYR A 142 21.05 15.97 -12.17
N LEU A 143 19.92 16.42 -12.71
CA LEU A 143 18.65 15.72 -12.62
C LEU A 143 18.71 14.35 -13.32
N LYS A 144 19.32 14.28 -14.51
CA LYS A 144 19.54 13.01 -15.22
C LYS A 144 20.33 12.02 -14.36
N SER A 145 21.42 12.46 -13.74
CA SER A 145 22.21 11.61 -12.84
C SER A 145 21.42 11.13 -11.62
N ALA A 146 20.60 12.01 -11.02
CA ALA A 146 19.75 11.65 -9.89
C ALA A 146 18.65 10.65 -10.28
N LEU A 147 18.04 10.81 -11.45
CA LEU A 147 17.02 9.88 -11.97
C LEU A 147 17.62 8.51 -12.32
N ALA A 148 18.84 8.47 -12.85
CA ALA A 148 19.58 7.23 -13.08
C ALA A 148 19.80 6.47 -11.77
N GLN A 149 20.34 7.15 -10.75
CA GLN A 149 20.54 6.57 -9.43
C GLN A 149 19.23 6.12 -8.79
N ALA A 150 18.16 6.92 -8.89
CA ALA A 150 16.86 6.55 -8.35
C ALA A 150 16.33 5.27 -9.00
N THR A 151 16.53 5.11 -10.31
CA THR A 151 16.11 3.92 -11.07
C THR A 151 16.85 2.66 -10.62
N GLU A 152 18.16 2.76 -10.34
CA GLU A 152 18.97 1.64 -9.81
C GLU A 152 18.54 1.19 -8.40
N LEU A 153 17.90 2.07 -7.63
CA LEU A 153 17.42 1.76 -6.27
C LEU A 153 16.01 1.14 -6.25
N LEU A 154 15.32 1.10 -7.39
CA LEU A 154 13.98 0.52 -7.47
C LEU A 154 14.05 -1.02 -7.43
N PRO A 155 13.03 -1.70 -6.86
CA PRO A 155 12.90 -3.15 -6.99
C PRO A 155 12.88 -3.60 -8.46
N ASP A 156 13.49 -4.75 -8.79
CA ASP A 156 13.61 -5.26 -10.16
C ASP A 156 12.27 -5.40 -10.90
N ASN A 157 11.20 -5.75 -10.18
CA ASN A 157 9.86 -5.91 -10.74
C ASN A 157 9.11 -4.58 -10.91
N SER A 158 9.72 -3.45 -10.58
CA SER A 158 9.07 -2.14 -10.69
C SER A 158 8.78 -1.78 -12.14
N LEU A 159 7.62 -1.16 -12.36
CA LEU A 159 7.29 -0.54 -13.63
C LEU A 159 7.60 0.95 -13.58
N ILE A 160 8.22 1.47 -14.63
CA ILE A 160 8.58 2.86 -14.76
C ILE A 160 7.80 3.49 -15.92
N GLY A 161 7.22 4.65 -15.65
CA GLY A 161 6.66 5.56 -16.64
C GLY A 161 7.41 6.89 -16.64
N PHE A 162 7.34 7.60 -17.75
CA PHE A 162 8.08 8.85 -17.92
C PHE A 162 7.22 9.94 -18.58
N ILE A 163 7.20 11.12 -17.98
CA ILE A 163 6.51 12.31 -18.45
C ILE A 163 7.48 13.48 -18.33
N THR A 164 7.66 14.25 -19.41
CA THR A 164 8.37 15.54 -19.36
C THR A 164 7.40 16.67 -19.59
N TYR A 165 7.66 17.84 -19.02
CA TYR A 165 6.83 19.01 -19.27
C TYR A 165 7.61 20.31 -19.30
N GLY A 166 7.07 21.26 -20.04
CA GLY A 166 7.45 22.66 -20.05
C GLY A 166 6.24 23.49 -20.48
N THR A 167 6.29 24.11 -21.67
CA THR A 167 5.07 24.71 -22.27
C THR A 167 4.02 23.65 -22.64
N TYR A 168 4.47 22.44 -23.00
CA TYR A 168 3.65 21.28 -23.33
C TYR A 168 4.00 20.13 -22.39
N VAL A 169 3.07 19.20 -22.22
CA VAL A 169 3.28 17.95 -21.47
C VAL A 169 3.49 16.83 -22.47
N GLN A 170 4.54 16.04 -22.31
CA GLN A 170 4.88 14.91 -23.17
C GLN A 170 4.83 13.62 -22.35
N VAL A 171 3.96 12.70 -22.77
CA VAL A 171 3.89 11.35 -22.20
C VAL A 171 4.65 10.40 -23.11
N HIS A 172 5.70 9.76 -22.60
CA HIS A 172 6.63 8.97 -23.40
C HIS A 172 6.20 7.50 -23.48
N GLU A 173 6.19 6.97 -24.70
CA GLU A 173 5.96 5.54 -24.98
C GLU A 173 7.32 4.83 -24.92
N LEU A 174 7.55 4.07 -23.84
CA LEU A 174 8.85 3.48 -23.50
C LEU A 174 9.02 2.07 -24.07
N GLY A 175 7.92 1.36 -24.29
CA GLY A 175 7.93 -0.05 -24.72
C GLY A 175 8.44 -0.31 -26.14
N PHE A 176 8.85 0.73 -26.88
CA PHE A 176 9.38 0.61 -28.23
C PHE A 176 10.69 1.39 -28.40
N GLY A 177 11.81 0.81 -27.96
CA GLY A 177 13.12 1.46 -27.96
C GLY A 177 13.72 1.78 -29.35
N LEU A 178 13.18 1.21 -30.44
CA LEU A 178 13.66 1.48 -31.81
C LEU A 178 13.20 2.83 -32.35
N LEU A 179 12.06 3.35 -31.88
CA LEU A 179 11.53 4.64 -32.31
C LEU A 179 10.89 5.35 -31.11
N PRO A 180 11.51 6.40 -30.58
CA PRO A 180 10.93 7.16 -29.48
C PRO A 180 9.64 7.81 -29.96
N LYS A 181 8.56 7.57 -29.21
CA LYS A 181 7.25 8.15 -29.48
C LYS A 181 6.73 8.80 -28.21
N SER A 182 6.16 9.99 -28.35
CA SER A 182 5.54 10.71 -27.25
C SER A 182 4.20 11.30 -27.66
N TYR A 183 3.31 11.42 -26.69
CA TYR A 183 2.00 12.05 -26.83
C TYR A 183 2.05 13.44 -26.20
N VAL A 184 1.79 14.46 -27.00
CA VAL A 184 1.96 15.86 -26.58
C VAL A 184 0.61 16.49 -26.28
N PHE A 185 0.48 17.03 -25.07
CA PHE A 185 -0.70 17.73 -24.59
C PHE A 185 -0.37 19.20 -24.33
N LYS A 186 -1.35 20.08 -24.56
CA LYS A 186 -1.18 21.50 -24.30
C LYS A 186 -1.27 21.74 -22.79
N GLY A 187 -0.22 22.29 -22.17
CA GLY A 187 -0.18 22.54 -20.72
C GLY A 187 -1.26 23.51 -20.21
N THR A 188 -1.85 24.32 -21.09
CA THR A 188 -2.91 25.27 -20.73
C THR A 188 -4.33 24.69 -20.82
N LYS A 189 -4.48 23.41 -21.19
CA LYS A 189 -5.79 22.79 -21.40
C LYS A 189 -5.92 21.58 -20.49
N GLU A 190 -6.94 21.57 -19.65
CA GLU A 190 -7.32 20.38 -18.89
C GLU A 190 -7.86 19.30 -19.83
N VAL A 191 -7.40 18.07 -19.65
CA VAL A 191 -7.74 16.91 -20.49
C VAL A 191 -8.35 15.83 -19.59
N SER A 192 -9.55 15.37 -19.90
CA SER A 192 -10.24 14.36 -19.07
C SER A 192 -9.60 12.97 -19.24
N LYS A 193 -9.87 12.06 -18.28
CA LYS A 193 -9.45 10.65 -18.36
C LYS A 193 -9.85 10.03 -19.72
N GLU A 194 -11.08 10.25 -20.16
CA GLU A 194 -11.62 9.68 -21.40
C GLU A 194 -10.88 10.23 -22.62
N GLN A 195 -10.58 11.53 -22.64
CA GLN A 195 -9.82 12.18 -23.70
C GLN A 195 -8.37 11.68 -23.75
N ILE A 196 -7.72 11.48 -22.60
CA ILE A 196 -6.38 10.89 -22.51
C ILE A 196 -6.39 9.47 -23.08
N LEU A 197 -7.32 8.62 -22.63
CA LEU A 197 -7.41 7.24 -23.08
C LEU A 197 -7.67 7.13 -24.60
N GLU A 198 -8.47 8.04 -25.15
CA GLU A 198 -8.74 8.13 -26.58
C GLU A 198 -7.53 8.64 -27.37
N GLN A 199 -6.92 9.76 -26.96
CA GLN A 199 -5.78 10.37 -27.65
C GLN A 199 -4.51 9.50 -27.57
N MET A 200 -4.34 8.74 -26.48
CA MET A 200 -3.23 7.77 -26.32
C MET A 200 -3.55 6.38 -26.89
N CYS A 201 -4.72 6.23 -27.53
CA CYS A 201 -5.15 5.03 -28.22
C CYS A 201 -5.26 3.78 -27.33
N PHE A 202 -5.63 3.91 -26.06
CA PHE A 202 -5.78 2.76 -25.15
C PHE A 202 -6.88 1.77 -25.60
N PHE A 203 -7.84 2.24 -26.40
CA PHE A 203 -8.95 1.43 -26.93
C PHE A 203 -8.87 1.18 -28.45
N ALA A 204 -7.73 1.46 -29.10
CA ALA A 204 -7.60 1.22 -30.54
C ALA A 204 -7.87 -0.26 -30.87
N GLY A 205 -8.89 -0.52 -31.69
CA GLY A 205 -9.29 -1.87 -32.11
C GLY A 205 -10.24 -2.62 -31.16
N LYS A 206 -10.73 -2.02 -30.07
CA LYS A 206 -11.70 -2.65 -29.14
C LYS A 206 -12.86 -1.70 -28.81
N GLN A 207 -14.07 -2.25 -28.63
CA GLN A 207 -15.22 -1.45 -28.20
C GLN A 207 -15.00 -0.95 -26.76
N LYS A 208 -15.21 0.36 -26.53
CA LYS A 208 -15.22 0.96 -25.18
C LYS A 208 -16.23 0.17 -24.33
N PRO A 209 -15.88 -0.27 -23.10
CA PRO A 209 -16.84 -0.94 -22.24
C PRO A 209 -18.02 0.00 -21.98
N THR A 210 -19.24 -0.49 -22.21
CA THR A 210 -20.45 0.25 -21.88
C THR A 210 -20.49 0.49 -20.38
N THR A 211 -20.72 1.73 -19.98
CA THR A 211 -20.91 2.13 -18.57
C THR A 211 -22.04 1.32 -17.97
N GLY A 212 -21.69 0.25 -17.25
CA GLY A 212 -22.60 -0.66 -16.59
C GLY A 212 -21.95 -1.15 -15.31
N VAL A 213 -22.63 -0.92 -14.19
CA VAL A 213 -22.18 -1.27 -12.84
C VAL A 213 -22.14 -2.79 -12.73
N ILE A 214 -20.97 -3.39 -12.96
CA ILE A 214 -20.66 -4.74 -12.48
C ILE A 214 -19.39 -4.62 -11.65
N ALA A 215 -19.52 -4.90 -10.35
CA ALA A 215 -18.40 -4.92 -9.43
C ALA A 215 -17.30 -5.85 -9.98
N GLY A 216 -16.11 -5.32 -10.24
CA GLY A 216 -14.93 -6.09 -10.58
C GLY A 216 -14.42 -6.02 -12.03
N THR A 217 -15.10 -5.33 -12.95
CA THR A 217 -14.51 -5.10 -14.28
C THR A 217 -13.41 -4.04 -14.21
N ARG A 218 -12.15 -4.47 -14.42
CA ARG A 218 -11.04 -3.62 -14.89
C ARG A 218 -11.58 -2.69 -15.99
N ASP A 219 -11.11 -1.44 -16.05
CA ASP A 219 -11.51 -0.33 -16.96
C ASP A 219 -11.46 -0.64 -18.50
N GLY A 220 -11.50 -1.90 -18.93
CA GLY A 220 -11.38 -2.35 -20.32
C GLY A 220 -9.97 -2.24 -20.88
N LEU A 221 -9.02 -1.75 -20.08
CA LEU A 221 -7.62 -1.56 -20.47
C LEU A 221 -6.91 -2.92 -20.55
N SER A 222 -6.27 -3.23 -21.68
CA SER A 222 -5.41 -4.40 -21.78
C SER A 222 -4.05 -4.13 -21.16
N SER A 223 -3.42 -5.19 -20.63
CA SER A 223 -2.04 -5.12 -20.12
C SER A 223 -1.09 -4.64 -21.21
N GLU A 224 -1.33 -5.03 -22.46
CA GLU A 224 -0.53 -4.62 -23.62
C GLU A 224 -0.62 -3.11 -23.86
N SER A 225 -1.80 -2.50 -23.72
CA SER A 225 -1.96 -1.06 -23.91
C SER A 225 -1.21 -0.26 -22.85
N ILE A 226 -1.13 -0.79 -21.62
CA ILE A 226 -0.45 -0.16 -20.48
C ILE A 226 1.07 -0.36 -20.57
N SER A 227 1.53 -1.56 -20.97
CA SER A 227 2.96 -1.90 -21.03
C SER A 227 3.74 -1.09 -22.08
N ARG A 228 3.06 -0.38 -22.97
CA ARG A 228 3.69 0.59 -23.89
C ARG A 228 4.25 1.81 -23.16
N PHE A 229 3.64 2.20 -22.05
CA PHE A 229 4.01 3.39 -21.28
C PHE A 229 4.71 3.05 -19.97
N LEU A 230 4.41 1.87 -19.41
CA LEU A 230 4.99 1.37 -18.17
C LEU A 230 5.82 0.12 -18.47
N VAL A 231 7.14 0.27 -18.42
CA VAL A 231 8.09 -0.83 -18.72
C VAL A 231 8.86 -1.24 -17.46
N PRO A 232 9.37 -2.48 -17.36
CA PRO A 232 10.22 -2.89 -16.25
C PRO A 232 11.43 -1.96 -16.09
N ALA A 233 11.84 -1.68 -14.84
CA ALA A 233 12.98 -0.82 -14.54
C ALA A 233 14.27 -1.27 -15.27
N SER A 234 14.47 -2.58 -15.43
CA SER A 234 15.59 -3.16 -16.17
C SER A 234 15.64 -2.79 -17.66
N GLU A 235 14.52 -2.36 -18.24
CA GLU A 235 14.41 -1.99 -19.67
C GLU A 235 14.48 -0.46 -19.89
N CYS A 236 14.65 0.31 -18.81
CA CYS A 236 14.52 1.78 -18.82
C CYS A 236 15.82 2.56 -19.09
N GLU A 237 16.98 1.91 -19.27
CA GLU A 237 18.27 2.60 -19.48
C GLU A 237 18.23 3.63 -20.62
N PHE A 238 17.41 3.40 -21.65
CA PHE A 238 17.29 4.30 -22.80
C PHE A 238 16.42 5.55 -22.55
N VAL A 239 15.57 5.53 -21.51
CA VAL A 239 14.55 6.57 -21.29
C VAL A 239 15.15 7.85 -20.75
N LEU A 240 16.18 7.74 -19.90
CA LEU A 240 16.88 8.89 -19.31
C LEU A 240 17.67 9.70 -20.35
N ASN A 241 18.08 9.06 -21.44
CA ASN A 241 18.73 9.71 -22.57
C ASN A 241 17.75 10.48 -23.47
N SER A 242 16.43 10.27 -23.32
CA SER A 242 15.40 10.96 -24.13
C SER A 242 14.99 12.33 -23.56
N VAL A 243 15.38 12.62 -22.31
CA VAL A 243 15.34 13.97 -21.74
C VAL A 243 16.40 14.78 -22.47
N ASN A 244 16.02 15.67 -23.39
CA ASN A 244 16.92 16.69 -23.94
C ASN A 244 16.56 18.05 -23.35
#